data_AF-A0A0H4VLT6-F1
#
_entry.id   AF-A0A0H4VLT6-F1
#
_cell.length_a   1.000
_cell.length_b   1.000
_cell.length_c   1.000
_cell.angle_alpha   90.00
_cell.angle_beta   90.00
_cell.angle_gamma   90.00
#
_symmetry.space_group_name_H-M   'P 1'
#
loop_
_entity.id
_entity.type
_entity.pdbx_description
1 polymer ?
#
loop_
_entity_poly.entity_id
_entity_poly.type
_entity_poly.pdbx_seq_one_letter_code
_entity_poly.pdbx_strand_id
1 'polypeptide(L)'
;MCKITTMRKLVFILLLALSHLGLAQKKGNLHKDIGEASVQVVRDKDGVSGYSTVETTYRVQYAQLPSREHQEYLAKLRTNTTVTRGMEGKDRTIEFALSPLGQPSLVALTAKHACDEIEFLNDHYRTTKNGCCLDLDKIKLFDYHNKEIIAGSGGVTTVTVPNNEVKFYFAFSDIDSRPKSLGKITISYGSGRRYDIHLLSDKVLGDSVELIDGKPFHVETCPYKNPELALLSGGKEITERDSYTGAYQLLSMEGIKSTSELRDIAIQVSFTCDKSIKPFLIPIINGFPFGKNQWEHTYNIMVN
;
A
#
# COMPACT_ATOMS: atom_id res chain seq x y z
N MET A 1 70.13 -8.84 23.02
CA MET A 1 70.42 -8.38 21.65
C MET A 1 70.06 -9.48 20.67
N CYS A 2 68.97 -9.36 19.90
CA CYS A 2 68.92 -9.77 18.50
C CYS A 2 67.68 -9.17 17.84
N LYS A 3 67.86 -8.66 16.63
CA LYS A 3 66.95 -7.80 15.87
C LYS A 3 65.86 -8.61 15.16
N ILE A 4 64.59 -8.22 15.35
CA ILE A 4 63.50 -8.51 14.40
C ILE A 4 63.15 -7.16 13.76
N THR A 5 63.61 -6.90 12.53
CA THR A 5 63.27 -5.66 11.83
C THR A 5 63.32 -5.86 10.31
N THR A 6 62.41 -6.69 9.78
CA THR A 6 62.27 -6.82 8.31
C THR A 6 60.86 -7.16 7.81
N MET A 7 59.80 -7.00 8.60
CA MET A 7 58.41 -7.21 8.13
C MET A 7 57.54 -5.95 8.03
N ARG A 8 58.03 -4.77 8.46
CA ARG A 8 57.25 -3.52 8.36
C ARG A 8 57.42 -2.75 7.04
N LYS A 9 58.45 -3.07 6.25
CA LYS A 9 58.68 -2.38 4.96
C LYS A 9 57.93 -3.01 3.78
N LEU A 10 57.56 -4.30 3.85
CA LEU A 10 56.83 -4.94 2.75
C LEU A 10 55.34 -4.54 2.72
N VAL A 11 54.72 -4.35 3.89
CA VAL A 11 53.30 -3.96 3.98
C VAL A 11 53.08 -2.51 3.51
N PHE A 12 54.04 -1.62 3.72
CA PHE A 12 53.94 -0.24 3.26
C PHE A 12 54.11 -0.10 1.74
N ILE A 13 54.92 -0.95 1.10
CA ILE A 13 55.08 -0.92 -0.36
C ILE A 13 53.86 -1.54 -1.06
N LEU A 14 53.21 -2.55 -0.45
CA LEU A 14 51.98 -3.13 -1.03
C LEU A 14 50.78 -2.16 -0.94
N LEU A 15 50.67 -1.37 0.14
CA LEU A 15 49.65 -0.32 0.27
C LEU A 15 49.89 0.86 -0.69
N LEU A 16 51.15 1.21 -0.98
CA LEU A 16 51.49 2.25 -1.98
C LEU A 16 51.37 1.76 -3.43
N ALA A 17 51.54 0.46 -3.69
CA ALA A 17 51.31 -0.11 -5.02
C ALA A 17 49.81 -0.24 -5.35
N LEU A 18 48.96 -0.50 -4.35
CA LEU A 18 47.49 -0.49 -4.50
C LEU A 18 46.91 0.92 -4.64
N SER A 19 47.59 1.98 -4.17
CA SER A 19 47.17 3.36 -4.43
C SER A 19 47.49 3.87 -5.84
N HIS A 20 48.26 3.11 -6.63
CA HIS A 20 48.63 3.48 -8.01
C HIS A 20 48.03 2.57 -9.09
N LEU A 21 47.29 1.52 -8.71
CA LEU A 21 46.37 0.81 -9.59
C LEU A 21 45.01 1.52 -9.62
N GLY A 22 44.94 2.60 -10.40
CA GLY A 22 43.79 2.86 -11.27
C GLY A 22 42.38 3.05 -10.69
N LEU A 23 42.19 3.27 -9.39
CA LEU A 23 40.95 3.88 -8.90
C LEU A 23 41.14 5.39 -8.89
N ALA A 24 40.99 5.99 -10.07
CA ALA A 24 40.61 7.39 -10.16
C ALA A 24 39.38 7.55 -9.26
N GLN A 25 39.57 8.11 -8.06
CA GLN A 25 38.50 8.75 -7.32
C GLN A 25 37.97 9.82 -8.28
N LYS A 26 36.92 9.47 -9.03
CA LYS A 26 36.06 10.44 -9.67
C LYS A 26 35.74 11.43 -8.55
N LYS A 27 36.19 12.68 -8.69
CA LYS A 27 35.65 13.80 -7.93
C LYS A 27 34.15 13.81 -8.23
N GLY A 28 33.39 13.02 -7.49
CA GLY A 28 31.95 13.12 -7.47
C GLY A 28 31.69 14.49 -6.89
N ASN A 29 31.11 15.39 -7.70
CA ASN A 29 30.54 16.60 -7.16
C ASN A 29 29.55 16.16 -6.08
N LEU A 30 29.80 16.53 -4.82
CA LEU A 30 28.87 16.30 -3.74
C LEU A 30 27.56 16.99 -4.12
N HIS A 31 26.52 16.20 -4.42
CA HIS A 31 25.21 16.76 -4.69
C HIS A 31 24.68 17.35 -3.37
N LYS A 32 24.58 18.68 -3.32
CA LYS A 32 24.06 19.41 -2.17
C LYS A 32 22.67 19.91 -2.51
N ASP A 33 21.67 19.33 -1.86
CA ASP A 33 20.29 19.80 -1.89
C ASP A 33 19.96 20.48 -0.56
N ILE A 34 19.37 21.66 -0.60
CA ILE A 34 18.94 22.38 0.59
C ILE A 34 17.44 22.12 0.69
N GLY A 35 17.06 21.16 1.54
CA GLY A 35 15.66 20.84 1.78
C GLY A 35 14.86 22.08 2.21
N GLU A 36 13.58 22.12 1.83
CA GLU A 36 12.66 23.18 2.24
C GLU A 36 11.99 22.79 3.57
N ALA A 37 11.98 23.72 4.53
CA ALA A 37 11.20 23.61 5.75
C ALA A 37 10.60 24.99 6.09
N SER A 38 9.29 25.07 6.26
CA SER A 38 8.60 26.32 6.59
C SER A 38 7.33 26.08 7.40
N VAL A 39 6.97 27.05 8.24
CA VAL A 39 5.69 27.09 8.96
C VAL A 39 5.06 28.46 8.76
N GLN A 40 3.79 28.50 8.34
CA GLN A 40 3.00 29.71 8.22
C GLN A 40 1.75 29.58 9.09
N VAL A 41 1.56 30.52 10.01
CA VAL A 41 0.35 30.59 10.84
C VAL A 41 -0.71 31.41 10.11
N VAL A 42 -1.91 30.84 9.96
CA VAL A 42 -3.07 31.52 9.38
C VAL A 42 -3.88 32.13 10.52
N ARG A 43 -4.28 33.40 10.36
CA ARG A 43 -5.07 34.15 11.35
C ARG A 43 -6.35 34.67 10.73
N ASP A 44 -7.45 34.60 11.47
CA ASP A 44 -8.72 35.23 11.15
C ASP A 44 -9.02 36.38 12.14
N LYS A 45 -10.25 36.91 12.09
CA LYS A 45 -10.69 38.01 12.98
C LYS A 45 -10.74 37.60 14.47
N ASP A 46 -10.81 36.30 14.76
CA ASP A 46 -10.98 35.73 16.10
C ASP A 46 -9.68 35.11 16.66
N GLY A 47 -8.57 35.18 15.90
CA GLY A 47 -7.24 34.75 16.34
C GLY A 47 -6.55 33.82 15.34
N VAL A 48 -5.87 32.78 15.84
CA VAL A 48 -5.23 31.78 14.98
C VAL A 48 -6.30 30.85 14.43
N SER A 49 -6.42 30.81 13.10
CA SER A 49 -7.39 30.00 12.36
C SER A 49 -6.80 28.71 11.81
N GLY A 50 -5.47 28.57 11.82
CA GLY A 50 -4.79 27.39 11.30
C GLY A 50 -3.29 27.56 11.11
N TYR A 51 -2.66 26.57 10.48
CA TYR A 51 -1.28 26.66 10.02
C TYR A 51 -1.05 25.83 8.76
N SER A 52 -0.01 26.18 8.01
CA SER A 52 0.52 25.40 6.90
C SER A 52 2.00 25.12 7.15
N THR A 53 2.43 23.88 6.90
CA THR A 53 3.84 23.49 6.96
C THR A 53 4.30 22.89 5.64
N VAL A 54 5.57 23.12 5.34
CA VAL A 54 6.31 22.43 4.28
C VAL A 54 7.52 21.76 4.92
N GLU A 55 7.78 20.51 4.56
CA GLU A 55 8.94 19.76 5.05
C GLU A 55 9.51 18.89 3.92
N THR A 56 10.83 18.87 3.81
CA THR A 56 11.55 17.97 2.90
C THR A 56 12.28 16.89 3.70
N THR A 57 12.03 15.62 3.37
CA THR A 57 12.73 14.46 3.94
C THR A 57 13.41 13.64 2.85
N TYR A 58 14.46 12.91 3.22
CA TYR A 58 15.21 12.04 2.31
C TYR A 58 15.27 10.63 2.87
N ARG A 59 15.16 9.63 1.99
CA ARG A 59 15.22 8.21 2.37
C ARG A 59 15.96 7.44 1.28
N VAL A 60 16.76 6.45 1.65
CA VAL A 60 17.27 5.47 0.67
C VAL A 60 16.27 4.34 0.58
N GLN A 61 15.92 3.96 -0.64
CA GLN A 61 14.94 2.92 -0.93
C GLN A 61 15.47 1.95 -1.97
N TYR A 62 15.23 0.66 -1.74
CA TYR A 62 15.41 -0.35 -2.76
C TYR A 62 14.13 -0.47 -3.61
N ALA A 63 14.24 -0.30 -4.93
CA ALA A 63 13.09 -0.34 -5.82
C ALA A 63 13.44 -0.91 -7.19
N GLN A 64 12.45 -1.50 -7.86
CA GLN A 64 12.51 -1.95 -9.25
C GLN A 64 11.69 -1.00 -10.11
N LEU A 65 12.33 0.07 -10.56
CA LEU A 65 11.71 0.98 -11.53
C LEU A 65 11.59 0.30 -12.90
N PRO A 66 10.55 0.61 -13.68
CA PRO A 66 10.35 0.03 -15.01
C PRO A 66 11.56 0.34 -15.89
N SER A 67 12.00 -0.65 -16.68
CA SER A 67 13.17 -0.58 -17.57
C SER A 67 14.54 -0.42 -16.88
N ARG A 68 14.62 -0.55 -15.55
CA ARG A 68 15.88 -0.50 -14.81
C ARG A 68 16.04 -1.73 -13.92
N GLU A 69 17.29 -2.11 -13.70
CA GLU A 69 17.62 -3.16 -12.72
C GLU A 69 17.25 -2.70 -11.30
N HIS A 70 17.03 -3.69 -10.43
CA HIS A 70 16.90 -3.48 -8.99
C HIS A 70 18.12 -2.72 -8.48
N GLN A 71 17.90 -1.53 -7.91
CA GLN A 71 18.97 -0.71 -7.36
C GLN A 71 18.45 0.20 -6.24
N GLU A 72 19.38 0.84 -5.55
CA GLU A 72 19.08 1.85 -4.53
C GLU A 72 18.75 3.21 -5.16
N TYR A 73 17.69 3.82 -4.67
CA TYR A 73 17.22 5.15 -5.03
C TYR A 73 17.23 6.06 -3.81
N LEU A 74 17.58 7.32 -4.04
CA LEU A 74 17.31 8.41 -3.12
C LEU A 74 15.89 8.90 -3.37
N ALA A 75 15.00 8.71 -2.40
CA ALA A 75 13.68 9.29 -2.35
C ALA A 75 13.74 10.65 -1.65
N LYS A 76 13.45 11.73 -2.39
CA LYS A 76 13.21 13.06 -1.83
C LYS A 76 11.72 13.25 -1.70
N LEU A 77 11.21 13.50 -0.49
CA LEU A 77 9.79 13.73 -0.24
C LEU A 77 9.57 15.15 0.25
N ARG A 78 8.71 15.90 -0.43
CA ARG A 78 8.20 17.21 -0.03
C ARG A 78 6.77 17.05 0.48
N THR A 79 6.59 17.25 1.78
CA THR A 79 5.30 17.19 2.45
C THR A 79 4.75 18.59 2.63
N ASN A 80 3.51 18.82 2.20
CA ASN A 80 2.73 20.01 2.57
C ASN A 80 1.61 19.57 3.51
N THR A 81 1.46 20.22 4.66
CA THR A 81 0.37 19.96 5.61
C THR A 81 -0.38 21.25 5.87
N THR A 82 -1.70 21.23 5.74
CA THR A 82 -2.58 22.35 6.10
C THR A 82 -3.54 21.91 7.18
N VAL A 83 -3.67 22.74 8.22
CA VAL A 83 -4.60 22.54 9.34
C VAL A 83 -5.42 23.80 9.51
N THR A 84 -6.74 23.63 9.57
CA THR A 84 -7.72 24.70 9.83
C THR A 84 -8.48 24.40 11.12
N ARG A 85 -8.89 25.44 11.83
CA ARG A 85 -9.65 25.34 13.08
C ARG A 85 -10.99 24.66 12.82
N GLY A 86 -11.31 23.61 13.58
CA GLY A 86 -12.57 22.87 13.46
C GLY A 86 -12.56 21.72 12.45
N MET A 87 -11.46 21.49 11.73
CA MET A 87 -11.26 20.26 10.95
C MET A 87 -10.37 19.29 11.73
N GLU A 88 -10.97 18.29 12.35
CA GLU A 88 -10.24 17.06 12.71
C GLU A 88 -9.97 16.30 11.41
N GLY A 89 -8.74 16.36 10.91
CA GLY A 89 -8.39 15.74 9.62
C GLY A 89 -7.46 16.63 8.83
N LYS A 90 -6.19 16.26 8.83
CA LYS A 90 -5.10 17.06 8.24
C LYS A 90 -5.14 16.96 6.72
N ASP A 91 -5.13 18.08 6.02
CA ASP A 91 -4.92 18.08 4.56
C ASP A 91 -3.43 17.99 4.29
N ARG A 92 -2.96 16.76 4.10
CA ARG A 92 -1.57 16.44 3.78
C ARG A 92 -1.44 16.02 2.33
N THR A 93 -0.42 16.56 1.67
CA THR A 93 -0.01 16.17 0.32
C THR A 93 1.47 15.85 0.35
N ILE A 94 1.85 14.70 -0.22
CA ILE A 94 3.24 14.29 -0.32
C ILE A 94 3.59 14.22 -1.81
N GLU A 95 4.58 15.01 -2.19
CA GLU A 95 5.27 14.92 -3.47
C GLU A 95 6.58 14.18 -3.24
N PHE A 96 6.94 13.27 -4.15
CA PHE A 96 8.23 12.61 -4.09
C PHE A 96 8.93 12.59 -5.44
N ALA A 97 10.26 12.55 -5.38
CA ALA A 97 11.14 12.29 -6.50
C ALA A 97 12.07 11.13 -6.15
N LEU A 98 12.19 10.14 -7.05
CA LEU A 98 13.16 9.05 -6.94
C LEU A 98 14.31 9.31 -7.89
N SER A 99 15.54 9.27 -7.39
CA SER A 99 16.77 9.40 -8.19
C SER A 99 17.71 8.24 -7.88
N PRO A 100 18.39 7.61 -8.86
CA PRO A 100 19.36 6.56 -8.55
C PRO A 100 20.41 7.07 -7.58
N LEU A 101 20.77 6.28 -6.57
CA LEU A 101 21.69 6.75 -5.52
C LEU A 101 23.07 7.14 -6.10
N GLY A 102 23.54 6.44 -7.13
CA GLY A 102 24.78 6.76 -7.85
C GLY A 102 24.68 7.97 -8.80
N GLN A 103 23.48 8.48 -9.07
CA GLN A 103 23.22 9.63 -9.94
C GLN A 103 22.06 10.48 -9.39
N PRO A 104 22.21 11.13 -8.22
CA PRO A 104 21.11 11.80 -7.51
C PRO A 104 20.54 13.02 -8.25
N SER A 105 21.24 13.54 -9.26
CA SER A 105 20.72 14.60 -10.14
C SER A 105 19.77 14.10 -11.22
N LEU A 106 19.70 12.78 -11.46
CA LEU A 106 18.82 12.18 -12.45
C LEU A 106 17.53 11.72 -11.77
N VAL A 107 16.46 12.49 -11.96
CA VAL A 107 15.13 12.11 -11.45
C VAL A 107 14.54 11.03 -12.36
N ALA A 108 14.34 9.85 -11.80
CA ALA A 108 13.76 8.68 -12.49
C ALA A 108 12.23 8.67 -12.43
N LEU A 109 11.63 9.15 -11.33
CA LEU A 109 10.18 9.23 -11.15
C LEU A 109 9.82 10.41 -10.26
N THR A 110 8.70 11.06 -10.57
CA THR A 110 8.05 12.03 -9.69
C THR A 110 6.56 11.72 -9.57
N ALA A 111 6.00 11.82 -8.38
CA ALA A 111 4.56 11.78 -8.18
C ALA A 111 4.11 12.64 -7.00
N LYS A 112 2.83 13.01 -7.00
CA LYS A 112 2.21 13.83 -5.97
C LYS A 112 0.87 13.23 -5.59
N HIS A 113 0.68 12.99 -4.29
CA HIS A 113 -0.51 12.31 -3.76
C HIS A 113 -1.08 13.07 -2.56
N ALA A 114 -2.41 13.17 -2.51
CA ALA A 114 -3.13 13.60 -1.32
C ALA A 114 -3.22 12.42 -0.35
N CYS A 115 -2.21 12.30 0.52
CA CYS A 115 -2.06 11.20 1.46
C CYS A 115 -1.29 11.68 2.69
N ASP A 116 -1.42 10.94 3.78
CA ASP A 116 -0.72 11.23 5.01
C ASP A 116 0.63 10.53 5.07
N GLU A 117 0.79 9.40 4.37
CA GLU A 117 1.99 8.59 4.35
C GLU A 117 2.26 8.00 2.96
N ILE A 118 3.55 7.82 2.65
CA ILE A 118 4.04 7.04 1.51
C ILE A 118 5.08 6.04 2.01
N GLU A 119 4.87 4.78 1.66
CA GLU A 119 5.82 3.68 1.82
C GLU A 119 6.22 3.17 0.44
N PHE A 120 7.51 2.99 0.22
CA PHE A 120 8.03 2.43 -1.01
C PHE A 120 8.35 0.94 -0.80
N LEU A 121 7.84 0.11 -1.70
CA LEU A 121 8.06 -1.34 -1.72
C LEU A 121 8.85 -1.70 -2.98
N ASN A 122 9.25 -2.95 -3.13
CA ASN A 122 10.19 -3.32 -4.20
C ASN A 122 9.62 -3.09 -5.61
N ASP A 123 8.35 -3.40 -5.85
CA ASP A 123 7.70 -3.38 -7.17
C ASP A 123 6.55 -2.36 -7.28
N HIS A 124 6.18 -1.72 -6.18
CA HIS A 124 5.14 -0.71 -6.12
C HIS A 124 5.38 0.24 -4.94
N TYR A 125 4.57 1.28 -4.80
CA TYR A 125 4.53 2.08 -3.58
C TYR A 125 3.10 2.19 -3.06
N ARG A 126 2.98 2.35 -1.74
CA ARG A 126 1.74 2.49 -1.00
C ARG A 126 1.55 3.93 -0.58
N THR A 127 0.35 4.45 -0.75
CA THR A 127 -0.10 5.69 -0.10
C THR A 127 -1.16 5.35 0.94
N THR A 128 -1.07 5.96 2.12
CA THR A 128 -2.10 5.86 3.17
C THR A 128 -2.67 7.24 3.45
N LYS A 129 -4.00 7.35 3.42
CA LYS A 129 -4.75 8.48 3.99
C LYS A 129 -5.44 7.97 5.25
N ASN A 130 -5.10 8.53 6.40
CA ASN A 130 -5.61 8.06 7.68
C ASN A 130 -7.06 8.52 7.84
N GLY A 131 -7.92 7.59 8.26
CA GLY A 131 -9.32 7.85 8.54
C GLY A 131 -9.49 8.71 9.80
N CYS A 132 -10.62 9.41 9.90
CA CYS A 132 -11.01 10.18 11.08
C CYS A 132 -12.50 9.96 11.36
N CYS A 133 -12.92 10.11 12.62
CA CYS A 133 -14.34 10.06 13.01
C CYS A 133 -15.10 8.84 12.45
N LEU A 134 -14.57 7.62 12.67
CA LEU A 134 -15.14 6.34 12.20
C LEU A 134 -14.90 6.06 10.70
N ASP A 135 -14.16 6.89 9.97
CA ASP A 135 -13.64 6.49 8.65
C ASP A 135 -12.45 5.55 8.78
N LEU A 136 -12.39 4.57 7.89
CA LEU A 136 -11.22 3.70 7.73
C LEU A 136 -10.13 4.38 6.91
N ASP A 137 -8.89 3.99 7.20
CA ASP A 137 -7.73 4.36 6.39
C ASP A 137 -7.97 3.99 4.92
N LYS A 138 -7.65 4.92 4.02
CA LYS A 138 -7.72 4.69 2.57
C LYS A 138 -6.32 4.38 2.09
N ILE A 139 -6.13 3.16 1.62
CA ILE A 139 -4.86 2.64 1.13
C ILE A 139 -4.93 2.50 -0.38
N LYS A 140 -3.89 2.96 -1.08
CA LYS A 140 -3.74 2.75 -2.52
C LYS A 140 -2.35 2.22 -2.83
N LEU A 141 -2.28 1.28 -3.75
CA LEU A 141 -1.02 0.79 -4.31
C LEU A 141 -0.88 1.32 -5.73
N PHE A 142 0.33 1.74 -6.09
CA PHE A 142 0.66 2.24 -7.41
C PHE A 142 1.90 1.54 -7.92
N ASP A 143 1.91 1.20 -9.21
CA ASP A 143 3.15 0.79 -9.85
C ASP A 143 4.12 1.97 -9.96
N TYR A 144 5.38 1.68 -10.28
CA TYR A 144 6.40 2.70 -10.48
C TYR A 144 6.28 3.47 -11.83
N HIS A 145 5.17 3.29 -12.57
CA HIS A 145 4.71 4.21 -13.61
C HIS A 145 3.65 5.19 -13.09
N ASN A 146 3.42 5.23 -11.77
CA ASN A 146 2.37 6.02 -11.12
C ASN A 146 0.95 5.65 -11.59
N LYS A 147 0.72 4.38 -11.95
CA LYS A 147 -0.63 3.87 -12.23
C LYS A 147 -1.16 3.12 -11.02
N GLU A 148 -2.40 3.44 -10.62
CA GLU A 148 -3.07 2.74 -9.51
C GLU A 148 -3.22 1.25 -9.86
N ILE A 149 -2.71 0.39 -8.99
CA ILE A 149 -2.89 -1.06 -9.04
C ILE A 149 -4.24 -1.41 -8.40
N ILE A 150 -4.49 -0.88 -7.20
CA ILE A 150 -5.69 -1.13 -6.41
C ILE A 150 -5.85 -0.07 -5.32
N ALA A 151 -7.10 0.13 -4.88
CA ALA A 151 -7.46 0.96 -3.74
C ALA A 151 -8.35 0.17 -2.77
N GLY A 152 -8.19 0.43 -1.47
CA GLY A 152 -8.91 -0.24 -0.39
C GLY A 152 -9.19 0.68 0.80
N SER A 153 -10.20 0.33 1.57
CA SER A 153 -10.51 0.88 2.90
C SER A 153 -10.08 -0.13 3.96
N GLY A 154 -9.35 0.32 4.98
CA GLY A 154 -8.80 -0.49 6.06
C GLY A 154 -7.58 -1.34 5.68
N GLY A 155 -7.43 -1.73 4.41
CA GLY A 155 -6.34 -2.61 4.00
C GLY A 155 -6.30 -2.89 2.50
N VAL A 156 -5.12 -3.33 2.05
CA VAL A 156 -4.94 -4.05 0.78
C VAL A 156 -4.16 -5.31 1.08
N THR A 157 -4.65 -6.44 0.59
CA THR A 157 -3.95 -7.72 0.68
C THR A 157 -3.18 -7.98 -0.60
N THR A 158 -1.88 -8.23 -0.47
CA THR A 158 -1.00 -8.63 -1.56
C THR A 158 -0.76 -10.14 -1.50
N VAL A 159 -0.85 -10.80 -2.65
CA VAL A 159 -0.66 -12.25 -2.79
C VAL A 159 0.34 -12.53 -3.89
N THR A 160 1.24 -13.48 -3.64
CA THR A 160 2.27 -13.91 -4.60
C THR A 160 2.30 -15.42 -4.69
N VAL A 161 2.62 -15.93 -5.88
CA VAL A 161 3.02 -17.33 -6.03
C VAL A 161 4.56 -17.38 -6.09
N PRO A 162 5.22 -18.17 -5.23
CA PRO A 162 6.68 -18.23 -5.22
C PRO A 162 7.29 -18.72 -6.53
N ASN A 163 8.51 -18.27 -6.82
CA ASN A 163 9.32 -18.69 -7.98
C ASN A 163 8.68 -18.39 -9.35
N ASN A 164 7.75 -17.44 -9.41
CA ASN A 164 7.15 -16.93 -10.64
C ASN A 164 6.70 -15.46 -10.49
N GLU A 165 6.19 -14.89 -11.59
CA GLU A 165 5.78 -13.48 -11.65
C GLU A 165 4.29 -13.25 -11.30
N VAL A 166 3.55 -14.30 -10.95
CA VAL A 166 2.12 -14.21 -10.68
C VAL A 166 1.88 -13.55 -9.33
N LYS A 167 1.31 -12.35 -9.39
CA LYS A 167 0.88 -11.56 -8.23
C LYS A 167 -0.55 -11.09 -8.42
N PHE A 168 -1.29 -11.03 -7.34
CA PHE A 168 -2.59 -10.37 -7.34
C PHE A 168 -2.87 -9.72 -6.00
N TYR A 169 -3.77 -8.75 -6.04
CA TYR A 169 -4.12 -7.90 -4.92
C TYR A 169 -5.62 -7.98 -4.74
N PHE A 170 -6.08 -7.87 -3.51
CA PHE A 170 -7.49 -7.67 -3.25
C PHE A 170 -7.72 -6.71 -2.08
N ALA A 171 -8.82 -5.99 -2.15
CA ALA A 171 -9.17 -4.99 -1.16
C ALA A 171 -10.68 -4.79 -1.10
N PHE A 172 -11.18 -4.50 0.10
CA PHE A 172 -12.52 -3.98 0.29
C PHE A 172 -12.50 -2.46 0.13
N SER A 173 -13.56 -1.90 -0.44
CA SER A 173 -13.83 -0.47 -0.41
C SER A 173 -15.26 -0.26 0.03
N ASP A 174 -15.47 0.66 0.95
CA ASP A 174 -16.81 1.16 1.19
C ASP A 174 -17.22 1.98 -0.03
N ILE A 175 -18.30 1.55 -0.67
CA ILE A 175 -18.83 2.19 -1.86
C ILE A 175 -20.29 2.39 -1.59
N ASP A 176 -20.70 3.65 -1.71
CA ASP A 176 -22.06 4.13 -1.64
C ASP A 176 -22.70 4.26 -0.25
N SER A 177 -23.29 5.42 -0.05
CA SER A 177 -24.30 5.71 0.99
C SER A 177 -25.65 5.04 0.72
N ARG A 178 -25.73 4.05 -0.18
CA ARG A 178 -26.98 3.37 -0.52
C ARG A 178 -27.34 2.38 0.59
N PRO A 179 -28.61 2.34 1.06
CA PRO A 179 -28.99 1.53 2.22
C PRO A 179 -28.73 0.02 2.09
N LYS A 180 -28.74 -0.50 0.86
CA LYS A 180 -28.50 -1.90 0.54
C LYS A 180 -27.07 -2.22 0.11
N SER A 181 -26.20 -1.21 -0.04
CA SER A 181 -24.81 -1.49 -0.37
C SER A 181 -24.05 -1.92 0.88
N LEU A 182 -23.27 -2.98 0.71
CA LEU A 182 -22.30 -3.49 1.66
C LEU A 182 -20.86 -3.12 1.25
N GLY A 183 -20.69 -2.35 0.18
CA GLY A 183 -19.39 -1.98 -0.39
C GLY A 183 -18.98 -2.85 -1.58
N LYS A 184 -17.67 -2.91 -1.85
CA LYS A 184 -17.10 -3.58 -3.03
C LYS A 184 -15.80 -4.29 -2.69
N ILE A 185 -15.64 -5.51 -3.21
CA ILE A 185 -14.34 -6.19 -3.25
C ILE A 185 -13.72 -5.93 -4.63
N THR A 186 -12.51 -5.40 -4.65
CA THR A 186 -11.70 -5.27 -5.86
C THR A 186 -10.62 -6.34 -5.86
N ILE A 187 -10.38 -6.97 -7.01
CA ILE A 187 -9.27 -7.88 -7.26
C ILE A 187 -8.46 -7.33 -8.43
N SER A 188 -7.13 -7.27 -8.31
CA SER A 188 -6.25 -6.71 -9.32
C SER A 188 -5.07 -7.62 -9.61
N TYR A 189 -4.67 -7.76 -10.88
CA TYR A 189 -3.46 -8.46 -11.34
C TYR A 189 -2.44 -7.45 -11.89
N GLY A 190 -2.30 -6.30 -11.21
CA GLY A 190 -1.49 -5.16 -11.64
C GLY A 190 -2.33 -4.01 -12.19
N SER A 191 -1.69 -2.93 -12.66
CA SER A 191 -2.36 -1.68 -13.07
C SER A 191 -3.27 -1.78 -14.32
N GLY A 192 -3.33 -2.95 -14.97
CA GLY A 192 -4.11 -3.15 -16.20
C GLY A 192 -5.25 -4.17 -16.13
N ARG A 193 -5.39 -4.92 -15.03
CA ARG A 193 -6.41 -5.99 -14.92
C ARG A 193 -7.08 -5.95 -13.56
N ARG A 194 -8.26 -5.34 -13.50
CA ARG A 194 -9.03 -5.10 -12.26
C ARG A 194 -10.45 -5.61 -12.38
N TYR A 195 -10.88 -6.44 -11.43
CA TYR A 195 -12.23 -6.98 -11.32
C TYR A 195 -12.89 -6.47 -10.06
N ASP A 196 -14.12 -6.01 -10.20
CA ASP A 196 -14.89 -5.33 -9.17
C ASP A 196 -16.14 -6.17 -8.84
N ILE A 197 -16.37 -6.42 -7.54
CA ILE A 197 -17.49 -7.24 -7.05
C ILE A 197 -18.28 -6.39 -6.06
N HIS A 198 -19.42 -5.86 -6.52
CA HIS A 198 -20.34 -5.07 -5.70
C HIS A 198 -21.15 -5.99 -4.80
N LEU A 199 -21.09 -5.73 -3.49
CA LEU A 199 -21.81 -6.46 -2.48
C LEU A 199 -23.12 -5.73 -2.18
N LEU A 200 -24.24 -6.39 -2.47
CA LEU A 200 -25.57 -5.85 -2.19
C LEU A 200 -26.27 -6.77 -1.20
N SER A 201 -26.92 -6.18 -0.20
CA SER A 201 -27.81 -6.90 0.70
C SER A 201 -29.23 -6.92 0.14
N ASP A 202 -29.94 -8.03 0.31
CA ASP A 202 -31.37 -8.12 0.00
C ASP A 202 -32.24 -7.28 0.96
N LYS A 203 -31.79 -7.14 2.21
CA LYS A 203 -32.38 -6.28 3.26
C LYS A 203 -31.61 -4.95 3.43
N VAL A 204 -32.26 -3.94 4.01
CA VAL A 204 -31.56 -2.73 4.47
C VAL A 204 -30.86 -3.07 5.78
N LEU A 205 -29.58 -2.74 5.87
CA LEU A 205 -28.74 -3.00 7.05
C LEU A 205 -28.49 -1.69 7.80
N GLY A 206 -28.55 -1.74 9.13
CA GLY A 206 -28.33 -0.58 10.00
C GLY A 206 -29.56 -0.07 10.78
N ASP A 207 -30.72 -0.72 10.63
CA ASP A 207 -31.93 -0.41 11.40
C ASP A 207 -32.29 -1.59 12.32
N SER A 208 -31.63 -1.72 13.47
CA SER A 208 -32.31 -2.32 14.61
C SER A 208 -33.03 -1.22 15.37
N VAL A 209 -34.30 -1.46 15.69
CA VAL A 209 -35.06 -0.57 16.56
C VAL A 209 -34.99 -1.15 17.97
N GLU A 210 -34.23 -0.50 18.83
CA GLU A 210 -34.25 -0.78 20.26
C GLU A 210 -35.25 0.16 20.94
N LEU A 211 -35.87 -0.29 22.03
CA LEU A 211 -36.77 0.55 22.83
C LEU A 211 -35.97 1.11 24.01
N ILE A 212 -35.66 2.41 23.97
CA ILE A 212 -35.08 3.14 25.10
C ILE A 212 -36.21 3.97 25.72
N ASP A 213 -36.56 3.67 26.98
CA ASP A 213 -37.68 4.29 27.69
C ASP A 213 -39.03 4.23 26.94
N GLY A 214 -39.28 3.10 26.24
CA GLY A 214 -40.49 2.90 25.46
C GLY A 214 -40.55 3.69 24.15
N LYS A 215 -39.46 4.35 23.74
CA LYS A 215 -39.34 5.04 22.46
C LYS A 215 -38.44 4.25 21.50
N PRO A 216 -38.82 4.13 20.21
CA PRO A 216 -37.98 3.50 19.21
C PRO A 216 -36.71 4.34 19.01
N PHE A 217 -35.55 3.69 19.18
CA PHE A 217 -34.23 4.25 18.93
C PHE A 217 -33.54 3.37 17.89
N HIS A 218 -33.07 4.01 16.82
CA HIS A 218 -32.34 3.30 15.76
C HIS A 218 -30.91 3.07 16.23
N VAL A 219 -30.53 1.81 16.38
CA VAL A 219 -29.17 1.41 16.72
C VAL A 219 -28.53 0.82 15.47
N GLU A 220 -27.41 1.40 15.04
CA GLU A 220 -26.65 0.86 13.94
C GLU A 220 -25.88 -0.37 14.43
N THR A 221 -26.36 -1.56 14.08
CA THR A 221 -25.80 -2.85 14.55
C THR A 221 -24.43 -3.16 13.95
N CYS A 222 -24.09 -2.55 12.81
CA CYS A 222 -22.80 -2.68 12.16
C CYS A 222 -22.37 -1.31 11.60
N PRO A 223 -21.84 -0.42 12.46
CA PRO A 223 -21.46 0.94 12.04
C PRO A 223 -20.31 0.94 11.03
N TYR A 224 -19.50 -0.12 11.01
CA TYR A 224 -18.48 -0.35 10.01
C TYR A 224 -18.89 -1.55 9.17
N LYS A 225 -19.45 -1.30 7.99
CA LYS A 225 -19.70 -2.34 6.96
C LYS A 225 -18.38 -2.88 6.36
N ASN A 226 -17.32 -2.96 7.15
CA ASN A 226 -16.02 -3.41 6.74
C ASN A 226 -15.86 -4.89 7.06
N PRO A 227 -15.86 -5.78 6.06
CA PRO A 227 -15.68 -7.18 6.30
C PRO A 227 -14.23 -7.50 6.66
N GLU A 228 -14.05 -8.54 7.47
CA GLU A 228 -12.81 -9.27 7.54
C GLU A 228 -12.63 -10.09 6.26
N LEU A 229 -11.43 -10.01 5.66
CA LEU A 229 -11.08 -10.75 4.45
C LEU A 229 -9.98 -11.75 4.74
N ALA A 230 -10.22 -13.02 4.40
CA ALA A 230 -9.22 -14.09 4.50
C ALA A 230 -8.98 -14.75 3.14
N LEU A 231 -7.76 -15.19 2.90
CA LEU A 231 -7.39 -15.94 1.70
C LEU A 231 -7.38 -17.43 2.01
N LEU A 232 -8.10 -18.23 1.22
CA LEU A 232 -8.16 -19.68 1.35
C LEU A 232 -7.49 -20.35 0.16
N SER A 233 -6.75 -21.44 0.41
CA SER A 233 -6.25 -22.39 -0.61
C SER A 233 -6.66 -23.80 -0.21
N GLY A 234 -7.30 -24.54 -1.12
CA GLY A 234 -7.79 -25.90 -0.82
C GLY A 234 -8.72 -25.97 0.40
N GLY A 235 -9.46 -24.88 0.66
CA GLY A 235 -10.36 -24.74 1.80
C GLY A 235 -9.71 -24.39 3.14
N LYS A 236 -8.39 -24.18 3.18
CA LYS A 236 -7.66 -23.76 4.40
C LYS A 236 -7.19 -22.33 4.27
N GLU A 237 -7.25 -21.59 5.37
CA GLU A 237 -6.73 -20.23 5.42
C GLU A 237 -5.21 -20.20 5.25
N ILE A 238 -4.74 -19.29 4.40
CA ILE A 238 -3.32 -19.00 4.18
C ILE A 238 -2.90 -17.95 5.20
N THR A 239 -1.99 -18.32 6.09
CA THR A 239 -1.43 -17.41 7.12
C THR A 239 0.03 -17.06 6.85
N GLU A 240 0.70 -17.77 5.95
CA GLU A 240 2.10 -17.58 5.63
C GLU A 240 2.31 -16.29 4.82
N ARG A 241 3.18 -15.42 5.35
CA ARG A 241 3.56 -14.16 4.73
C ARG A 241 5.06 -14.09 4.52
N ASP A 242 5.44 -13.56 3.37
CA ASP A 242 6.81 -13.18 3.10
C ASP A 242 7.23 -12.05 4.05
N SER A 243 8.30 -12.26 4.82
CA SER A 243 8.73 -11.31 5.86
C SER A 243 9.29 -10.00 5.30
N TYR A 244 9.70 -9.96 4.03
CA TYR A 244 10.28 -8.78 3.39
C TYR A 244 9.23 -7.92 2.70
N THR A 245 8.26 -8.56 2.05
CA THR A 245 7.22 -7.90 1.23
C THR A 245 5.87 -7.81 1.94
N GLY A 246 5.67 -8.58 3.02
CA GLY A 246 4.40 -8.68 3.74
C GLY A 246 3.29 -9.38 2.97
N ALA A 247 3.58 -9.90 1.77
CA ALA A 247 2.61 -10.56 0.90
C ALA A 247 2.35 -12.01 1.33
N TYR A 248 1.11 -12.48 1.19
CA TYR A 248 0.80 -13.88 1.36
C TYR A 248 1.42 -14.72 0.26
N GLN A 249 1.97 -15.88 0.63
CA GLN A 249 2.60 -16.80 -0.30
C GLN A 249 1.70 -18.01 -0.57
N LEU A 250 1.42 -18.27 -1.84
CA LEU A 250 0.69 -19.47 -2.29
C LEU A 250 1.68 -20.58 -2.64
N LEU A 251 2.36 -21.15 -1.63
CA LEU A 251 3.37 -22.21 -1.82
C LEU A 251 2.83 -23.42 -2.60
N SER A 252 1.56 -23.79 -2.37
CA SER A 252 0.89 -24.91 -3.06
C SER A 252 0.78 -24.73 -4.58
N MET A 253 1.02 -23.52 -5.08
CA MET A 253 0.92 -23.14 -6.49
C MET A 253 2.30 -22.95 -7.13
N GLU A 254 3.38 -23.35 -6.44
CA GLU A 254 4.75 -23.29 -6.96
C GLU A 254 4.85 -24.02 -8.31
N GLY A 255 5.24 -23.29 -9.35
CA GLY A 255 5.34 -23.81 -10.73
C GLY A 255 4.26 -23.30 -11.70
N ILE A 256 3.19 -22.67 -11.21
CA ILE A 256 2.24 -21.96 -12.06
C ILE A 256 2.94 -20.78 -12.73
N LYS A 257 2.70 -20.60 -14.04
CA LYS A 257 3.34 -19.55 -14.85
C LYS A 257 2.44 -18.36 -15.16
N SER A 258 1.13 -18.52 -15.02
CA SER A 258 0.16 -17.50 -15.43
C SER A 258 -1.06 -17.44 -14.51
N THR A 259 -1.74 -16.30 -14.50
CA THR A 259 -2.98 -16.11 -13.72
C THR A 259 -4.08 -17.09 -14.15
N SER A 260 -4.08 -17.52 -15.43
CA SER A 260 -5.06 -18.47 -15.97
C SER A 260 -4.96 -19.87 -15.38
N GLU A 261 -3.84 -20.21 -14.74
CA GLU A 261 -3.65 -21.49 -14.09
C GLU A 261 -4.09 -21.47 -12.62
N LEU A 262 -4.42 -20.30 -12.06
CA LEU A 262 -4.87 -20.17 -10.67
C LEU A 262 -6.19 -20.92 -10.45
N ARG A 263 -6.16 -21.87 -9.52
CA ARG A 263 -7.24 -22.76 -9.11
C ARG A 263 -7.26 -22.87 -7.59
N ASP A 264 -8.35 -23.41 -7.04
CA ASP A 264 -8.46 -23.79 -5.62
C ASP A 264 -8.17 -22.68 -4.61
N ILE A 265 -8.33 -21.42 -5.03
CA ILE A 265 -8.19 -20.22 -4.19
C ILE A 265 -9.56 -19.58 -4.01
N ALA A 266 -9.85 -19.08 -2.81
CA ALA A 266 -11.03 -18.27 -2.55
C ALA A 266 -10.73 -17.13 -1.58
N ILE A 267 -11.41 -16.01 -1.75
CA ILE A 267 -11.45 -14.93 -0.75
C ILE A 267 -12.68 -15.16 0.10
N GLN A 268 -12.50 -15.38 1.40
CA GLN A 268 -13.58 -15.42 2.37
C GLN A 268 -13.89 -14.01 2.84
N VAL A 269 -15.17 -13.65 2.82
CA VAL A 269 -15.67 -12.35 3.26
C VAL A 269 -16.59 -12.57 4.46
N SER A 270 -16.25 -11.95 5.60
CA SER A 270 -16.94 -12.13 6.87
C SER A 270 -17.30 -10.80 7.52
N PHE A 271 -18.58 -10.54 7.75
CA PHE A 271 -19.06 -9.36 8.48
C PHE A 271 -19.25 -9.72 9.96
N THR A 272 -18.19 -9.60 10.77
CA THR A 272 -18.21 -10.05 12.17
C THR A 272 -19.10 -9.22 13.09
N CYS A 273 -19.36 -7.96 12.73
CA CYS A 273 -20.32 -7.08 13.38
C CYS A 273 -21.78 -7.55 13.27
N ASP A 274 -22.15 -8.29 12.21
CA ASP A 274 -23.53 -8.65 11.90
C ASP A 274 -23.66 -10.14 11.55
N LYS A 275 -24.10 -10.93 12.54
CA LYS A 275 -24.28 -12.38 12.41
C LYS A 275 -25.39 -12.79 11.44
N SER A 276 -26.27 -11.87 11.05
CA SER A 276 -27.33 -12.15 10.06
C SER A 276 -26.73 -12.36 8.65
N ILE A 277 -25.56 -11.77 8.41
CA ILE A 277 -24.77 -11.94 7.19
C ILE A 277 -23.86 -13.15 7.38
N LYS A 278 -24.17 -14.24 6.69
CA LYS A 278 -23.31 -15.43 6.69
C LYS A 278 -22.03 -15.15 5.89
N PRO A 279 -20.86 -15.64 6.33
CA PRO A 279 -19.65 -15.61 5.53
C PRO A 279 -19.89 -16.27 4.17
N PHE A 280 -19.28 -15.70 3.14
CA PHE A 280 -19.35 -16.23 1.78
C PHE A 280 -17.97 -16.23 1.13
N LEU A 281 -17.85 -17.00 0.05
CA LEU A 281 -16.60 -17.20 -0.67
C LEU A 281 -16.68 -16.61 -2.07
N ILE A 282 -15.62 -15.92 -2.46
CA ILE A 282 -15.36 -15.48 -3.83
C ILE A 282 -14.26 -16.40 -4.38
N PRO A 283 -14.60 -17.48 -5.12
CA PRO A 283 -13.60 -18.36 -5.68
C PRO A 283 -12.86 -17.68 -6.84
N ILE A 284 -11.57 -17.95 -6.96
CA ILE A 284 -10.73 -17.50 -8.07
C ILE A 284 -10.44 -18.71 -8.95
N ILE A 285 -11.02 -18.71 -10.15
CA ILE A 285 -10.98 -19.83 -11.08
C ILE A 285 -10.44 -19.31 -12.40
N ASN A 286 -9.33 -19.86 -12.89
CA ASN A 286 -8.60 -19.32 -14.05
C ASN A 286 -8.17 -17.86 -13.86
N GLY A 287 -7.91 -17.43 -12.62
CA GLY A 287 -7.59 -16.04 -12.33
C GLY A 287 -8.77 -15.07 -12.50
N PHE A 288 -10.00 -15.57 -12.47
CA PHE A 288 -11.20 -14.75 -12.51
C PHE A 288 -12.07 -14.98 -11.27
N PRO A 289 -12.67 -13.91 -10.69
CA PRO A 289 -13.65 -14.07 -9.63
C PRO A 289 -14.87 -14.83 -10.15
N PHE A 290 -15.33 -15.81 -9.38
CA PHE A 290 -16.42 -16.72 -9.77
C PHE A 290 -16.18 -17.46 -11.10
N GLY A 291 -14.94 -17.50 -11.61
CA GLY A 291 -14.61 -18.05 -12.93
C GLY A 291 -15.15 -17.25 -14.11
N LYS A 292 -15.60 -16.01 -13.88
CA LYS A 292 -16.24 -15.16 -14.88
C LYS A 292 -15.31 -14.04 -15.31
N ASN A 293 -15.02 -13.98 -16.60
CA ASN A 293 -14.23 -12.89 -17.20
C ASN A 293 -15.11 -11.63 -17.42
N GLN A 294 -15.64 -11.06 -16.33
CA GLN A 294 -16.38 -9.80 -16.36
C GLN A 294 -15.69 -8.81 -15.41
N TRP A 295 -15.44 -7.60 -15.89
CA TRP A 295 -14.78 -6.56 -15.11
C TRP A 295 -15.57 -6.15 -13.86
N GLU A 296 -16.90 -6.28 -13.92
CA GLU A 296 -17.80 -5.96 -12.82
C GLU A 296 -18.76 -7.12 -12.57
N HIS A 297 -19.04 -7.37 -11.29
CA HIS A 297 -19.98 -8.36 -10.81
C HIS A 297 -20.82 -7.77 -9.69
N THR A 298 -22.08 -8.20 -9.61
CA THR A 298 -22.93 -7.94 -8.46
C THR A 298 -23.18 -9.25 -7.72
N TYR A 299 -22.95 -9.25 -6.42
CA TYR A 299 -23.22 -10.37 -5.54
C TYR A 299 -24.28 -9.98 -4.52
N ASN A 300 -25.46 -10.62 -4.59
CA ASN A 300 -26.54 -10.41 -3.65
C ASN A 300 -26.35 -11.33 -2.43
N ILE A 301 -26.11 -10.71 -1.29
CA ILE A 301 -25.93 -11.36 0.00
C ILE A 301 -27.31 -11.52 0.63
N MET A 302 -27.65 -12.76 0.95
CA MET A 302 -28.87 -13.08 1.70
C MET A 302 -28.63 -12.86 3.18
N VAL A 303 -29.47 -12.03 3.79
CA VAL A 303 -29.43 -11.72 5.21
C VAL A 303 -30.51 -12.54 5.91
N ASN A 304 -30.14 -13.39 6.88
CA ASN A 304 -31.10 -14.25 7.58
C ASN A 304 -32.08 -13.44 8.43
#